data_AF-A0AAJ6F1Z6-F1
#
_entry.id   AF-A0AAJ6F1Z6-F1
#
_cell.length_a   1.000
_cell.length_b   1.000
_cell.length_c   1.000
_cell.angle_alpha   90.00
_cell.angle_beta   90.00
_cell.angle_gamma   90.00
#
_symmetry.space_group_name_H-M   'P 1'
#
loop_
_entity.id
_entity.type
_entity.pdbx_description
1 polymer ?
#
loop_
_entity_poly.entity_id
_entity_poly.type
_entity_poly.pdbx_seq_one_letter_code
_entity_poly.pdbx_strand_id
1 'polypeptide(L)'
;MSKPISHERLRAAPVAPRARQNDLSAAEHRPADMEMARVLHTKPLRMALDSSGAGIAHWKHEPLHDVVEPMSHHVIMAYNGSVQRMERRSGRSVATGTFRRGVVIIIPEGSSSRWDIPKPVDVVQLYLPHATLKRVADEAETAAPIDLLERTAHPDPTTSRLLLSAAGVLEGNGALDMLFRHQLTNLLATRLLAAHTSSPTTFQPTMGGLSPKVLLRAIERLRSDSDADVSLDALASDAGLSRFHFCRAFKESTGLSPHAWLRQHRLEQAMNMLRDTDASIALVAAELGYASQTAFAAAFRRFTGETPSDWRRRVR
;
A
#
# COMPACT_ATOMS: atom_id res chain seq x y z
N MET A 1 -46.53 57.11 43.05
CA MET A 1 -46.26 55.66 43.15
C MET A 1 -46.16 55.09 41.74
N SER A 2 -44.95 54.79 41.25
CA SER A 2 -44.70 53.90 40.10
C SER A 2 -43.23 53.51 40.07
N LYS A 3 -43.01 52.20 39.91
CA LYS A 3 -41.81 51.42 40.22
C LYS A 3 -40.66 51.61 39.21
N PRO A 4 -39.40 51.34 39.61
CA PRO A 4 -38.24 51.33 38.73
C PRO A 4 -38.12 50.01 37.95
N ILE A 5 -37.58 50.11 36.73
CA ILE A 5 -37.29 49.01 35.81
C ILE A 5 -35.96 48.38 36.21
N SER A 6 -35.97 47.09 36.57
CA SER A 6 -34.78 46.30 36.92
C SER A 6 -34.23 45.57 35.70
N HIS A 7 -32.92 45.70 35.49
CA HIS A 7 -32.11 44.92 34.56
C HIS A 7 -32.16 43.43 34.91
N GLU A 8 -32.76 42.61 34.05
CA GLU A 8 -32.72 41.16 34.17
C GLU A 8 -31.64 40.57 33.25
N ARG A 9 -30.62 39.97 33.89
CA ARG A 9 -29.52 39.24 33.26
C ARG A 9 -30.07 38.03 32.49
N LEU A 10 -29.75 37.91 31.19
CA LEU A 10 -29.93 36.68 30.43
C LEU A 10 -29.17 35.53 31.11
N ARG A 11 -29.93 34.58 31.67
CA ARG A 11 -29.43 33.29 32.17
C ARG A 11 -29.04 32.42 30.97
N ALA A 12 -27.81 31.91 30.99
CA ALA A 12 -27.34 30.88 30.07
C ALA A 12 -28.19 29.61 30.23
N ALA A 13 -28.73 29.10 29.11
CA ALA A 13 -29.44 27.84 29.05
C ALA A 13 -28.47 26.65 29.29
N PRO A 14 -28.90 25.58 29.96
CA PRO A 14 -28.03 24.45 30.27
C PRO A 14 -27.69 23.69 28.99
N VAL A 15 -26.39 23.53 28.73
CA VAL A 15 -25.86 22.67 27.67
C VAL A 15 -26.22 21.23 28.01
N ALA A 16 -27.15 20.66 27.24
CA ALA A 16 -27.50 19.25 27.32
C ALA A 16 -26.23 18.39 27.08
N PRO A 17 -25.99 17.33 27.87
CA PRO A 17 -24.78 16.55 27.75
C PRO A 17 -24.77 15.83 26.39
N ARG A 18 -23.69 16.04 25.62
CA ARG A 18 -23.38 15.28 24.41
C ARG A 18 -23.55 13.79 24.72
N ALA A 19 -24.53 13.18 24.07
CA ALA A 19 -24.72 11.74 24.10
C ALA A 19 -23.39 11.07 23.73
N ARG A 20 -22.90 10.22 24.64
CA ARG A 20 -21.80 9.29 24.40
C ARG A 20 -22.24 8.32 23.30
N GLN A 21 -21.92 8.62 22.04
CA GLN A 21 -21.81 7.61 21.00
C GLN A 21 -20.40 7.01 21.08
N ASN A 22 -20.15 6.20 22.11
CA ASN A 22 -18.95 5.37 22.17
C ASN A 22 -19.24 3.97 22.73
N ASP A 23 -20.51 3.56 22.74
CA ASP A 23 -20.95 2.19 23.09
C ASP A 23 -21.79 1.61 21.94
N LEU A 24 -21.24 1.62 20.72
CA LEU A 24 -21.63 0.63 19.72
C LEU A 24 -20.70 -0.56 19.93
N SER A 25 -21.30 -1.68 20.33
CA SER A 25 -20.70 -2.97 20.65
C SER A 25 -19.40 -3.25 19.91
N ALA A 26 -18.41 -3.79 20.63
CA ALA A 26 -17.39 -4.66 20.04
C ALA A 26 -18.11 -5.81 19.32
N ALA A 27 -18.55 -5.58 18.09
CA ALA A 27 -18.91 -6.65 17.19
C ALA A 27 -17.64 -7.47 17.07
N GLU A 28 -17.69 -8.75 17.44
CA GLU A 28 -16.59 -9.68 17.18
C GLU A 28 -16.37 -9.70 15.67
N HIS A 29 -15.45 -8.85 15.20
CA HIS A 29 -15.07 -8.79 13.81
C HIS A 29 -14.54 -10.16 13.41
N ARG A 30 -14.80 -10.55 12.16
CA ARG A 30 -14.34 -11.84 11.64
C ARG A 30 -12.81 -11.92 11.75
N PRO A 31 -12.26 -13.10 12.11
CA PRO A 31 -10.83 -13.37 11.99
C PRO A 31 -10.32 -13.04 10.59
N ALA A 32 -9.15 -12.38 10.50
CA ALA A 32 -8.65 -11.91 9.22
C ALA A 32 -8.38 -13.03 8.21
N ASP A 33 -7.92 -14.19 8.64
CA ASP A 33 -7.70 -15.35 7.78
C ASP A 33 -9.01 -15.85 7.13
N MET A 34 -10.10 -15.86 7.88
CA MET A 34 -11.43 -16.25 7.38
C MET A 34 -11.98 -15.22 6.38
N GLU A 35 -11.82 -13.93 6.69
CA GLU A 35 -12.25 -12.88 5.77
C GLU A 35 -11.41 -12.87 4.49
N MET A 36 -10.10 -13.04 4.60
CA MET A 36 -9.22 -13.13 3.44
C MET A 36 -9.53 -14.37 2.60
N ALA A 37 -9.82 -15.52 3.21
CA ALA A 37 -10.26 -16.70 2.47
C ALA A 37 -11.58 -16.47 1.71
N ARG A 38 -12.52 -15.73 2.31
CA ARG A 38 -13.78 -15.34 1.66
C ARG A 38 -13.53 -14.43 0.46
N VAL A 39 -12.80 -13.33 0.67
CA VAL A 39 -12.56 -12.28 -0.34
C VAL A 39 -11.69 -12.79 -1.49
N LEU A 40 -10.65 -13.56 -1.19
CA LEU A 40 -9.73 -14.07 -2.20
C LEU A 40 -10.28 -15.28 -2.97
N HIS A 41 -11.43 -15.82 -2.55
CA HIS A 41 -12.08 -16.99 -3.15
C HIS A 41 -11.13 -18.19 -3.33
N THR A 42 -10.18 -18.36 -2.42
CA THR A 42 -9.16 -19.42 -2.50
C THR A 42 -8.64 -19.79 -1.10
N LYS A 43 -7.79 -20.82 -1.05
CA LYS A 43 -7.05 -21.21 0.16
C LYS A 43 -5.61 -20.70 0.10
N PRO A 44 -4.97 -20.43 1.25
CA PRO A 44 -3.57 -20.05 1.26
C PRO A 44 -2.72 -21.21 0.77
N LEU A 45 -1.68 -20.91 -0.01
CA LEU A 45 -0.66 -21.90 -0.37
C LEU A 45 0.05 -22.43 0.87
N ARG A 46 0.31 -21.52 1.82
CA ARG A 46 0.94 -21.81 3.10
C ARG A 46 0.37 -20.87 4.13
N MET A 47 0.14 -21.36 5.34
CA MET A 47 -0.33 -20.54 6.43
C MET A 47 0.18 -21.12 7.75
N ALA A 48 0.67 -20.25 8.63
CA ALA A 48 1.18 -20.62 9.93
C ALA A 48 0.74 -19.59 10.95
N LEU A 49 -0.41 -19.85 11.58
CA LEU A 49 -0.97 -19.02 12.65
C LEU A 49 -0.62 -19.59 14.03
N ASP A 50 -0.67 -18.74 15.05
CA ASP A 50 -0.69 -19.16 16.45
C ASP A 50 -2.13 -19.17 16.98
N SER A 51 -2.29 -19.47 18.28
CA SER A 51 -3.60 -19.54 18.92
C SER A 51 -4.36 -18.21 18.99
N SER A 52 -3.67 -17.07 18.77
CA SER A 52 -4.28 -15.74 18.69
C SER A 52 -4.69 -15.35 17.27
N GLY A 53 -4.45 -16.24 16.29
CA GLY A 53 -4.60 -15.95 14.87
C GLY A 53 -3.49 -15.05 14.31
N ALA A 54 -2.45 -14.74 15.10
CA ALA A 54 -1.28 -14.02 14.59
C ALA A 54 -0.44 -14.96 13.73
N GLY A 55 0.08 -14.47 12.63
CA GLY A 55 0.97 -15.28 11.80
C GLY A 55 1.03 -14.82 10.37
N ILE A 56 1.50 -15.72 9.52
CA ILE A 56 1.84 -15.41 8.14
C ILE A 56 1.13 -16.38 7.21
N ALA A 57 0.59 -15.85 6.14
CA ALA A 57 -0.08 -16.60 5.10
C ALA A 57 0.42 -16.17 3.72
N HIS A 58 0.71 -17.14 2.86
CA HIS A 58 1.11 -16.94 1.48
C HIS A 58 -0.06 -17.33 0.57
N TRP A 59 -0.49 -16.39 -0.26
CA TRP A 59 -1.65 -16.52 -1.12
C TRP A 59 -1.26 -16.37 -2.59
N LYS A 60 -1.92 -17.16 -3.43
CA LYS A 60 -2.05 -16.88 -4.86
C LYS A 60 -3.52 -16.87 -5.21
N HIS A 61 -3.98 -15.80 -5.83
CA HIS A 61 -5.38 -15.65 -6.19
C HIS A 61 -5.56 -15.00 -7.56
N GLU A 62 -6.71 -15.23 -8.16
CA GLU A 62 -7.18 -14.61 -9.40
C GLU A 62 -7.52 -13.11 -9.21
N PRO A 63 -7.83 -12.34 -10.27
CA PRO A 63 -8.22 -10.94 -10.13
C PRO A 63 -9.28 -10.71 -9.05
N LEU A 64 -9.09 -9.68 -8.22
CA LEU A 64 -9.93 -9.38 -7.07
C LEU A 64 -10.79 -8.15 -7.34
N HIS A 65 -12.10 -8.25 -7.15
CA HIS A 65 -13.06 -7.15 -7.31
C HIS A 65 -14.13 -7.18 -6.22
N ASP A 66 -13.71 -7.16 -4.95
CA ASP A 66 -14.60 -7.35 -3.81
C ASP A 66 -14.31 -6.35 -2.68
N VAL A 67 -15.23 -6.28 -1.72
CA VAL A 67 -15.09 -5.52 -0.48
C VAL A 67 -14.45 -6.40 0.58
N VAL A 68 -13.39 -5.89 1.19
CA VAL A 68 -12.84 -6.43 2.44
C VAL A 68 -13.64 -5.81 3.57
N GLU A 69 -14.34 -6.65 4.33
CA GLU A 69 -15.11 -6.23 5.50
C GLU A 69 -14.21 -6.00 6.72
N PRO A 70 -14.68 -5.28 7.74
CA PRO A 70 -13.95 -5.10 9.00
C PRO A 70 -13.51 -6.44 9.61
N MET A 71 -12.21 -6.56 9.88
CA MET A 71 -11.56 -7.74 10.47
C MET A 71 -11.03 -7.45 11.88
N SER A 72 -10.76 -8.49 12.66
CA SER A 72 -10.20 -8.43 14.02
C SER A 72 -8.68 -8.32 14.10
N HIS A 73 -7.97 -8.32 12.96
CA HIS A 73 -6.52 -8.19 12.92
C HIS A 73 -6.12 -7.09 11.95
N HIS A 74 -4.98 -6.45 12.21
CA HIS A 74 -4.29 -5.67 11.20
C HIS A 74 -3.72 -6.64 10.15
N VAL A 75 -3.89 -6.32 8.88
CA VAL A 75 -3.36 -7.12 7.78
C VAL A 75 -2.30 -6.31 7.03
N ILE A 76 -1.06 -6.82 7.04
CA ILE A 76 0.07 -6.21 6.34
C ILE A 76 0.46 -7.12 5.19
N MET A 77 0.56 -6.59 3.98
CA MET A 77 0.81 -7.40 2.79
C MET A 77 2.06 -6.95 2.05
N ALA A 78 2.84 -7.92 1.59
CA ALA A 78 3.97 -7.71 0.69
C ALA A 78 3.76 -8.51 -0.59
N TYR A 79 4.00 -7.85 -1.72
CA TYR A 79 3.76 -8.41 -3.03
C TYR A 79 4.99 -9.13 -3.59
N ASN A 80 4.80 -10.35 -4.09
CA ASN A 80 5.86 -11.20 -4.63
C ASN A 80 5.76 -11.40 -6.16
N GLY A 81 4.70 -10.94 -6.80
CA GLY A 81 4.42 -11.18 -8.23
C GLY A 81 4.92 -10.09 -9.21
N SER A 82 4.38 -10.13 -10.42
CA SER A 82 4.67 -9.17 -11.51
C SER A 82 4.00 -7.83 -11.31
N VAL A 83 4.62 -6.76 -11.79
CA VAL A 83 4.12 -5.40 -11.57
C VAL A 83 2.73 -5.19 -12.18
N GLN A 84 1.82 -4.60 -11.41
CA GLN A 84 0.45 -4.33 -11.85
C GLN A 84 -0.19 -3.16 -11.09
N ARG A 85 -1.12 -2.46 -11.75
CA ARG A 85 -1.93 -1.41 -11.14
C ARG A 85 -3.05 -2.03 -10.30
N MET A 86 -3.44 -1.32 -9.25
CA MET A 86 -4.57 -1.65 -8.40
C MET A 86 -5.29 -0.38 -7.95
N GLU A 87 -6.55 -0.54 -7.58
CA GLU A 87 -7.36 0.53 -7.02
C GLU A 87 -8.03 0.06 -5.73
N ARG A 88 -8.14 0.99 -4.79
CA ARG A 88 -8.84 0.79 -3.52
C ARG A 88 -9.81 1.94 -3.31
N ARG A 89 -11.03 1.62 -2.90
CA ARG A 89 -12.06 2.59 -2.58
C ARG A 89 -12.50 2.42 -1.13
N SER A 90 -12.44 3.48 -0.34
CA SER A 90 -12.98 3.52 1.02
C SER A 90 -13.91 4.72 1.13
N GLY A 91 -15.20 4.44 1.29
CA GLY A 91 -16.25 5.45 1.19
C GLY A 91 -16.20 6.21 -0.14
N ARG A 92 -15.96 7.53 -0.07
CA ARG A 92 -15.82 8.42 -1.24
C ARG A 92 -14.37 8.55 -1.73
N SER A 93 -13.41 8.03 -1.00
CA SER A 93 -11.98 8.16 -1.31
C SER A 93 -11.54 7.02 -2.22
N VAL A 94 -10.82 7.36 -3.30
CA VAL A 94 -10.20 6.39 -4.21
C VAL A 94 -8.69 6.54 -4.11
N ALA A 95 -7.99 5.46 -3.81
CA ALA A 95 -6.54 5.36 -3.84
C ALA A 95 -6.13 4.43 -4.99
N THR A 96 -5.15 4.86 -5.79
CA THR A 96 -4.60 4.06 -6.89
C THR A 96 -3.16 3.73 -6.57
N GLY A 97 -2.77 2.47 -6.70
CA GLY A 97 -1.43 2.00 -6.36
C GLY A 97 -0.84 1.12 -7.44
N THR A 98 0.43 0.75 -7.26
CA THR A 98 1.11 -0.21 -8.12
C THR A 98 1.77 -1.28 -7.28
N PHE A 99 1.31 -2.51 -7.45
CA PHE A 99 1.95 -3.68 -6.87
C PHE A 99 3.30 -3.90 -7.53
N ARG A 100 4.32 -3.98 -6.68
CA ARG A 100 5.71 -4.29 -7.04
C ARG A 100 6.45 -4.71 -5.78
N ARG A 101 7.60 -5.34 -5.92
CA ARG A 101 8.45 -5.62 -4.77
C ARG A 101 8.88 -4.32 -4.07
N GLY A 102 8.93 -4.34 -2.74
CA GLY A 102 9.34 -3.21 -1.92
C GLY A 102 8.23 -2.22 -1.55
N VAL A 103 6.98 -2.49 -1.94
CA VAL A 103 5.82 -1.79 -1.38
C VAL A 103 5.06 -2.68 -0.42
N VAL A 104 4.36 -2.06 0.52
CA VAL A 104 3.47 -2.71 1.48
C VAL A 104 2.06 -2.14 1.41
N ILE A 105 1.11 -2.96 1.79
CA ILE A 105 -0.28 -2.58 2.06
C ILE A 105 -0.51 -2.78 3.54
N ILE A 106 -1.21 -1.85 4.18
CA ILE A 106 -1.64 -1.98 5.57
C ILE A 106 -3.14 -1.73 5.58
N ILE A 107 -3.89 -2.76 5.99
CA ILE A 107 -5.33 -2.70 6.28
C ILE A 107 -5.45 -2.76 7.81
N PRO A 108 -5.71 -1.63 8.48
CA PRO A 108 -5.87 -1.62 9.93
C PRO A 108 -7.10 -2.44 10.34
N GLU A 109 -7.06 -3.00 11.55
CA GLU A 109 -8.21 -3.64 12.18
C GLU A 109 -9.46 -2.74 12.10
N GLY A 110 -10.62 -3.35 11.86
CA GLY A 110 -11.89 -2.63 11.74
C GLY A 110 -12.07 -1.84 10.44
N SER A 111 -11.07 -1.77 9.57
CA SER A 111 -11.16 -1.04 8.29
C SER A 111 -11.98 -1.81 7.25
N SER A 112 -12.75 -1.07 6.45
CA SER A 112 -13.46 -1.60 5.28
C SER A 112 -13.06 -0.85 4.02
N SER A 113 -12.79 -1.60 2.95
CA SER A 113 -12.51 -1.03 1.64
C SER A 113 -12.76 -2.00 0.50
N ARG A 114 -13.20 -1.46 -0.64
CA ARG A 114 -13.30 -2.20 -1.91
C ARG A 114 -11.96 -2.21 -2.60
N TRP A 115 -11.55 -3.37 -3.10
CA TRP A 115 -10.32 -3.56 -3.86
C TRP A 115 -10.66 -4.02 -5.27
N ASP A 116 -10.08 -3.34 -6.26
CA ASP A 116 -10.18 -3.69 -7.68
C ASP A 116 -8.76 -3.93 -8.21
N ILE A 117 -8.43 -5.20 -8.47
CA ILE A 117 -7.13 -5.70 -8.89
C ILE A 117 -7.35 -6.59 -10.13
N PRO A 118 -6.93 -6.14 -11.33
CA PRO A 118 -7.36 -6.75 -12.59
C PRO A 118 -6.57 -7.99 -13.03
N LYS A 119 -5.44 -8.32 -12.38
CA LYS A 119 -4.62 -9.49 -12.74
C LYS A 119 -4.40 -10.40 -11.53
N PRO A 120 -4.00 -11.67 -11.74
CA PRO A 120 -3.64 -12.57 -10.65
C PRO A 120 -2.54 -12.00 -9.75
N VAL A 121 -2.57 -12.37 -8.47
CA VAL A 121 -1.72 -11.81 -7.41
C VAL A 121 -1.02 -12.93 -6.65
N ASP A 122 0.27 -12.74 -6.38
CA ASP A 122 1.09 -13.53 -5.46
C ASP A 122 1.51 -12.62 -4.29
N VAL A 123 0.98 -12.91 -3.09
CA VAL A 123 1.08 -12.01 -1.93
C VAL A 123 1.32 -12.77 -0.64
N VAL A 124 2.19 -12.23 0.20
CA VAL A 124 2.38 -12.68 1.58
C VAL A 124 1.70 -11.69 2.51
N GLN A 125 0.92 -12.23 3.45
CA GLN A 125 0.15 -11.47 4.42
C GLN A 125 0.63 -11.80 5.84
N LEU A 126 0.82 -10.78 6.65
CA LEU A 126 0.97 -10.85 8.11
C LEU A 126 -0.37 -10.48 8.73
N TYR A 127 -0.89 -11.37 9.57
CA TYR A 127 -2.01 -11.09 10.46
C TYR A 127 -1.45 -10.72 11.82
N LEU A 128 -1.72 -9.50 12.25
CA LEU A 128 -1.21 -8.94 13.48
C LEU A 128 -2.38 -8.53 14.38
N PRO A 129 -2.64 -9.26 15.48
CA PRO A 129 -3.63 -8.84 16.46
C PRO A 129 -3.24 -7.50 17.08
N HIS A 130 -4.22 -6.64 17.36
CA HIS A 130 -3.95 -5.37 18.04
C HIS A 130 -3.32 -5.58 19.42
N ALA A 131 -3.67 -6.64 20.14
CA ALA A 131 -3.05 -6.98 21.43
C ALA A 131 -1.52 -7.21 21.31
N THR A 132 -1.06 -7.83 20.24
CA THR A 132 0.37 -8.04 19.97
C THR A 132 1.07 -6.71 19.69
N LEU A 133 0.44 -5.86 18.87
CA LEU A 133 0.97 -4.53 18.57
C LEU A 133 1.08 -3.66 19.84
N LYS A 134 0.03 -3.69 20.68
CA LYS A 134 0.01 -2.99 21.97
C LYS A 134 1.11 -3.49 22.91
N ARG A 135 1.26 -4.81 23.07
CA ARG A 135 2.32 -5.39 23.91
C ARG A 135 3.72 -4.92 23.49
N VAL A 136 4.00 -4.90 22.18
CA VAL A 136 5.30 -4.44 21.66
C VAL A 136 5.49 -2.93 21.87
N ALA A 137 4.41 -2.13 21.77
CA ALA A 137 4.47 -0.71 22.07
C ALA A 137 4.74 -0.42 23.55
N ASP A 138 4.09 -1.18 24.44
CA ASP A 138 4.28 -1.12 25.90
C ASP A 138 5.73 -1.48 26.27
N GLU A 139 6.30 -2.54 25.68
CA GLU A 139 7.71 -2.95 25.86
C GLU A 139 8.72 -1.91 25.34
N ALA A 140 8.34 -1.17 24.29
CA ALA A 140 9.17 -0.12 23.70
C ALA A 140 8.99 1.27 24.35
N GLU A 141 8.23 1.36 25.45
CA GLU A 141 7.91 2.60 26.17
C GLU A 141 7.35 3.71 25.25
N THR A 142 6.62 3.32 24.20
CA THR A 142 6.11 4.26 23.20
C THR A 142 4.83 4.94 23.68
N ALA A 143 4.87 6.25 23.92
CA ALA A 143 3.71 7.05 24.35
C ALA A 143 2.75 7.46 23.20
N ALA A 144 3.04 7.05 21.96
CA ALA A 144 2.29 7.45 20.77
C ALA A 144 1.04 6.56 20.54
N PRO A 145 0.01 7.08 19.85
CA PRO A 145 -1.11 6.28 19.39
C PRO A 145 -0.64 5.06 18.58
N ILE A 146 -1.10 3.88 18.96
CA ILE A 146 -0.77 2.60 18.31
C ILE A 146 -1.64 2.31 17.08
N ASP A 147 -2.42 3.29 16.63
CA ASP A 147 -3.27 3.17 15.46
C ASP A 147 -2.43 3.15 14.19
N LEU A 148 -2.39 1.99 13.53
CA LEU A 148 -1.75 1.85 12.24
C LEU A 148 -2.50 2.66 11.20
N LEU A 149 -1.75 3.44 10.44
CA LEU A 149 -2.28 4.18 9.31
C LEU A 149 -2.55 3.24 8.14
N GLU A 150 -3.70 3.42 7.51
CA GLU A 150 -4.03 2.70 6.27
C GLU A 150 -3.03 3.07 5.17
N ARG A 151 -2.49 2.06 4.47
CA ARG A 151 -1.48 2.22 3.42
C ARG A 151 -1.84 1.43 2.17
N THR A 152 -1.75 2.08 1.02
CA THR A 152 -2.01 1.47 -0.28
C THR A 152 -0.76 1.59 -1.14
N ALA A 153 -0.12 0.47 -1.48
CA ALA A 153 1.11 0.40 -2.26
C ALA A 153 2.23 1.35 -1.76
N HIS A 154 2.36 1.49 -0.45
CA HIS A 154 3.30 2.42 0.16
C HIS A 154 4.73 1.86 0.10
N PRO A 155 5.75 2.65 -0.31
CA PRO A 155 7.14 2.18 -0.33
C PRO A 155 7.68 1.89 1.08
N ASP A 156 7.91 0.61 1.37
CA ASP A 156 8.62 0.17 2.56
C ASP A 156 9.43 -1.10 2.22
N PRO A 157 10.62 -0.93 1.62
CA PRO A 157 11.42 -2.06 1.15
C PRO A 157 11.90 -2.95 2.29
N THR A 158 12.07 -2.40 3.49
CA THR A 158 12.50 -3.15 4.67
C THR A 158 11.40 -4.07 5.16
N THR A 159 10.20 -3.54 5.41
CA THR A 159 9.05 -4.34 5.87
C THR A 159 8.65 -5.36 4.80
N SER A 160 8.63 -4.96 3.52
CA SER A 160 8.36 -5.86 2.40
C SER A 160 9.35 -7.03 2.35
N ARG A 161 10.66 -6.76 2.47
CA ARG A 161 11.68 -7.81 2.44
C ARG A 161 11.57 -8.76 3.63
N LEU A 162 11.39 -8.22 4.84
CA LEU A 162 11.23 -9.03 6.05
C LEU A 162 10.03 -9.97 5.94
N LEU A 163 8.88 -9.46 5.46
CA LEU A 163 7.67 -10.25 5.31
C LEU A 163 7.82 -11.33 4.22
N LEU A 164 8.43 -11.02 3.07
CA LEU A 164 8.68 -12.01 2.02
C LEU A 164 9.68 -13.09 2.47
N SER A 165 10.73 -12.71 3.19
CA SER A 165 11.69 -13.66 3.77
C SER A 165 11.02 -14.57 4.80
N ALA A 166 10.08 -14.04 5.59
CA ALA A 166 9.31 -14.79 6.57
C ALA A 166 8.55 -15.99 5.96
N ALA A 167 7.90 -15.78 4.82
CA ALA A 167 7.14 -16.83 4.14
C ALA A 167 8.02 -17.95 3.58
N GLY A 168 9.27 -17.64 3.22
CA GLY A 168 10.22 -18.62 2.70
C GLY A 168 10.81 -19.56 3.77
N VAL A 169 10.78 -19.15 5.04
CA VAL A 169 11.37 -19.90 6.17
C VAL A 169 10.35 -20.85 6.83
N LEU A 170 9.13 -20.96 6.29
CA LEU A 170 8.08 -21.86 6.81
C LEU A 170 8.34 -23.36 6.51
N GLU A 171 9.60 -23.80 6.50
CA GLU A 171 10.03 -25.19 6.28
C GLU A 171 11.00 -25.63 7.37
N GLY A 172 10.57 -26.50 8.29
CA GLY A 172 11.49 -27.00 9.31
C GLY A 172 10.90 -27.68 10.54
N ASN A 173 11.70 -27.60 11.60
CA ASN A 173 11.46 -28.16 12.93
C ASN A 173 10.47 -27.28 13.69
N GLY A 174 9.27 -27.82 13.93
CA GLY A 174 8.13 -27.06 14.44
C GLY A 174 8.41 -26.16 15.64
N ALA A 175 9.23 -26.57 16.61
CA ALA A 175 9.51 -25.76 17.81
C ALA A 175 10.37 -24.52 17.52
N LEU A 176 11.45 -24.69 16.72
CA LEU A 176 12.30 -23.57 16.30
C LEU A 176 11.54 -22.63 15.37
N ASP A 177 10.68 -23.18 14.51
CA ASP A 177 9.82 -22.40 13.61
C ASP A 177 8.80 -21.57 14.39
N MET A 178 8.23 -22.09 15.50
CA MET A 178 7.35 -21.29 16.36
C MET A 178 8.06 -20.09 16.98
N LEU A 179 9.24 -20.31 17.58
CA LEU A 179 10.01 -19.24 18.20
C LEU A 179 10.44 -18.20 17.17
N PHE A 180 10.93 -18.66 16.01
CA PHE A 180 11.34 -17.79 14.91
C PHE A 180 10.16 -16.93 14.42
N ARG A 181 8.98 -17.52 14.20
CA ARG A 181 7.77 -16.77 13.82
C ARG A 181 7.40 -15.72 14.87
N HIS A 182 7.44 -16.08 16.15
CA HIS A 182 7.11 -15.15 17.23
C HIS A 182 8.08 -13.95 17.25
N GLN A 183 9.38 -14.19 17.16
CA GLN A 183 10.40 -13.14 17.11
C GLN A 183 10.24 -12.25 15.87
N LEU A 184 9.91 -12.84 14.72
CA LEU A 184 9.70 -12.11 13.47
C LEU A 184 8.44 -11.25 13.50
N THR A 185 7.35 -11.75 14.08
CA THR A 185 6.13 -10.98 14.30
C THR A 185 6.41 -9.78 15.21
N ASN A 186 7.18 -9.96 16.29
CA ASN A 186 7.59 -8.86 17.16
C ASN A 186 8.44 -7.83 16.41
N LEU A 187 9.44 -8.27 15.64
CA LEU A 187 10.28 -7.38 14.83
C LEU A 187 9.45 -6.58 13.81
N LEU A 188 8.53 -7.24 13.12
CA LEU A 188 7.62 -6.59 12.17
C LEU A 188 6.71 -5.59 12.89
N ALA A 189 6.15 -5.95 14.05
CA ALA A 189 5.33 -5.05 14.86
C ALA A 189 6.12 -3.81 15.29
N THR A 190 7.35 -3.96 15.81
CA THR A 190 8.22 -2.83 16.16
C THR A 190 8.48 -1.93 14.95
N ARG A 191 8.76 -2.52 13.78
CA ARG A 191 8.99 -1.76 12.56
C ARG A 191 7.75 -1.01 12.11
N LEU A 192 6.58 -1.64 12.21
CA LEU A 192 5.29 -1.03 11.88
C LEU A 192 4.97 0.14 12.81
N LEU A 193 5.21 -0.02 14.12
CA LEU A 193 5.06 1.06 15.09
C LEU A 193 5.94 2.26 14.73
N ALA A 194 7.20 2.03 14.37
CA ALA A 194 8.15 3.09 14.04
C ALA A 194 7.85 3.82 12.72
N ALA A 195 7.21 3.15 11.75
CA ALA A 195 7.08 3.67 10.38
C ALA A 195 5.64 4.02 9.97
N HIS A 196 4.63 3.47 10.65
CA HIS A 196 3.24 3.49 10.19
C HIS A 196 2.22 3.86 11.27
N THR A 197 2.65 4.36 12.44
CA THR A 197 1.73 4.96 13.43
C THR A 197 1.65 6.47 13.27
N SER A 198 0.55 7.04 13.78
CA SER A 198 0.40 8.48 13.89
C SER A 198 1.25 9.02 15.03
N SER A 199 2.49 9.44 14.76
CA SER A 199 3.32 10.09 15.79
C SER A 199 2.73 11.47 16.15
N PRO A 200 2.59 11.84 17.44
CA PRO A 200 2.34 13.21 17.87
C PRO A 200 3.65 14.01 17.80
N THR A 201 4.30 14.01 16.65
CA THR A 201 5.37 14.97 16.37
C THR A 201 4.78 15.97 15.40
N THR A 202 4.77 17.23 15.82
CA THR A 202 4.35 18.41 15.08
C THR A 202 4.92 18.41 13.65
N PHE A 203 4.19 17.78 12.75
CA PHE A 203 4.30 17.97 11.32
C PHE A 203 3.00 18.59 10.89
N GLN A 204 3.10 19.80 10.35
CA GLN A 204 1.98 20.49 9.71
C GLN A 204 1.27 19.51 8.75
N PRO A 205 -0.07 19.58 8.64
CA PRO A 205 -0.81 18.78 7.69
C PRO A 205 -0.45 19.27 6.27
N THR A 206 0.64 18.77 5.72
CA THR A 206 0.74 18.66 4.27
C THR A 206 0.00 17.39 3.94
N MET A 207 -1.19 17.54 3.37
CA MET A 207 -1.88 16.45 2.70
C MET A 207 -0.86 15.80 1.76
N GLY A 208 -0.32 14.64 2.15
CA GLY A 208 0.81 14.02 1.47
C GLY A 208 0.37 13.58 0.08
N GLY A 209 1.11 14.02 -0.94
CA GLY A 209 0.83 13.68 -2.34
C GLY A 209 0.14 14.75 -3.17
N LEU A 210 0.09 14.50 -4.49
CA LEU A 210 -0.65 15.29 -5.45
C LEU A 210 -2.14 14.96 -5.32
N SER A 211 -3.03 15.94 -5.50
CA SER A 211 -4.47 15.66 -5.60
C SER A 211 -4.75 14.68 -6.76
N PRO A 212 -5.82 13.84 -6.70
CA PRO A 212 -6.07 12.83 -7.73
C PRO A 212 -6.11 13.41 -9.15
N LYS A 213 -6.70 14.60 -9.33
CA LYS A 213 -6.75 15.30 -10.62
C LYS A 213 -5.36 15.73 -11.10
N VAL A 214 -4.52 16.25 -10.21
CA VAL A 214 -3.16 16.67 -10.54
C VAL A 214 -2.27 15.46 -10.83
N LEU A 215 -2.41 14.39 -10.05
CA LEU A 215 -1.70 13.13 -10.26
C LEU A 215 -2.05 12.50 -11.61
N LEU A 216 -3.35 12.38 -11.93
CA LEU A 216 -3.81 11.83 -13.22
C LEU A 216 -3.27 12.63 -14.39
N ARG A 217 -3.30 13.96 -14.30
CA ARG A 217 -2.74 14.84 -15.33
C ARG A 217 -1.22 14.67 -15.46
N ALA A 218 -0.51 14.58 -14.34
CA ALA A 218 0.94 14.36 -14.36
C ALA A 218 1.30 13.00 -14.97
N ILE A 219 0.55 11.95 -14.66
CA ILE A 219 0.68 10.62 -15.26
C ILE A 219 0.40 10.69 -16.76
N GLU A 220 -0.69 11.34 -17.18
CA GLU A 220 -1.03 11.45 -18.60
C GLU A 220 0.06 12.16 -19.41
N ARG A 221 0.61 13.25 -18.85
CA ARG A 221 1.75 13.94 -19.46
C ARG A 221 3.02 13.09 -19.49
N LEU A 222 3.27 12.29 -18.46
CA LEU A 222 4.40 11.33 -18.48
C LEU A 222 4.20 10.22 -19.52
N ARG A 223 2.94 9.87 -19.84
CA ARG A 223 2.60 8.83 -20.83
C ARG A 223 2.60 9.32 -22.27
N SER A 224 2.36 10.61 -22.52
CA SER A 224 2.43 11.14 -23.87
C SER A 224 3.87 11.03 -24.37
N ASP A 225 4.09 10.21 -25.41
CA ASP A 225 5.38 9.86 -26.04
C ASP A 225 6.09 11.05 -26.72
N SER A 226 6.22 12.17 -26.03
CA SER A 226 7.13 13.24 -26.42
C SER A 226 8.46 12.99 -25.70
N ASP A 227 9.38 12.34 -26.40
CA ASP A 227 10.80 12.27 -26.02
C ASP A 227 11.47 13.67 -25.95
N ALA A 228 10.72 14.72 -26.32
CA ALA A 228 11.04 16.10 -26.01
C ALA A 228 10.25 16.58 -24.79
N ASP A 229 10.94 16.68 -23.65
CA ASP A 229 10.68 17.70 -22.64
C ASP A 229 9.34 17.66 -21.88
N VAL A 230 8.95 16.49 -21.36
CA VAL A 230 8.23 16.48 -20.07
C VAL A 230 9.24 16.84 -18.98
N SER A 231 9.72 18.08 -18.99
CA SER A 231 10.59 18.59 -17.94
C SER A 231 9.81 18.46 -16.62
N LEU A 232 10.48 17.92 -15.60
CA LEU A 232 9.94 17.88 -14.24
C LEU A 232 9.48 19.26 -13.78
N ASP A 233 10.10 20.32 -14.30
CA ASP A 233 9.72 21.70 -14.04
C ASP A 233 8.35 22.05 -14.65
N ALA A 234 8.03 21.53 -15.84
CA ALA A 234 6.72 21.71 -16.46
C ALA A 234 5.62 20.93 -15.72
N LEU A 235 5.91 19.71 -15.25
CA LEU A 235 4.97 18.94 -14.42
C LEU A 235 4.73 19.59 -13.05
N ALA A 236 5.79 20.14 -12.47
CA ALA A 236 5.71 20.85 -11.20
C ALA A 236 4.91 22.15 -11.34
N SER A 237 5.14 22.91 -12.42
CA SER A 237 4.40 24.13 -12.74
C SER A 237 2.89 23.85 -12.93
N ASP A 238 2.53 22.79 -13.65
CA ASP A 238 1.13 22.36 -13.79
C ASP A 238 0.45 22.02 -12.46
N ALA A 239 1.23 21.55 -11.49
CA ALA A 239 0.77 21.24 -10.14
C ALA A 239 0.77 22.45 -9.20
N GLY A 240 1.27 23.61 -9.64
CA GLY A 240 1.48 24.79 -8.79
C GLY A 240 2.55 24.57 -7.72
N LEU A 241 3.51 23.67 -7.96
CA LEU A 241 4.54 23.26 -7.01
C LEU A 241 5.95 23.57 -7.53
N SER A 242 6.91 23.69 -6.60
CA SER A 242 8.32 23.63 -6.98
C SER A 242 8.68 22.21 -7.41
N ARG A 243 9.73 22.06 -8.23
CA ARG A 243 10.22 20.74 -8.68
C ARG A 243 10.52 19.78 -7.54
N PHE A 244 11.10 20.28 -6.44
CA PHE A 244 11.39 19.46 -5.26
C PHE A 244 10.09 18.95 -4.60
N HIS A 245 9.12 19.85 -4.37
CA HIS A 245 7.83 19.49 -3.78
C HIS A 245 7.03 18.57 -4.69
N PHE A 246 7.04 18.81 -6.01
CA PHE A 246 6.40 17.92 -6.98
C PHE A 246 7.03 16.53 -6.95
N CYS A 247 8.35 16.40 -7.01
CA CYS A 247 9.01 15.09 -6.96
C CYS A 247 8.67 14.34 -5.67
N ARG A 248 8.65 15.05 -4.54
CA ARG A 248 8.27 14.48 -3.24
C ARG A 248 6.80 14.05 -3.23
N ALA A 249 5.88 14.94 -3.59
CA ALA A 249 4.44 14.66 -3.61
C ALA A 249 4.08 13.56 -4.62
N PHE A 250 4.69 13.56 -5.81
CA PHE A 250 4.53 12.50 -6.79
C PHE A 250 5.02 11.15 -6.25
N LYS A 251 6.18 11.13 -5.57
CA LYS A 251 6.71 9.92 -4.91
C LYS A 251 5.85 9.48 -3.74
N GLU A 252 5.29 10.39 -2.97
CA GLU A 252 4.32 10.07 -1.91
C GLU A 252 3.04 9.48 -2.51
N SER A 253 2.60 9.95 -3.68
CA SER A 253 1.38 9.50 -4.34
C SER A 253 1.53 8.16 -5.09
N THR A 254 2.69 7.92 -5.71
CA THR A 254 2.91 6.77 -6.61
C THR A 254 3.92 5.76 -6.06
N GLY A 255 4.61 6.12 -4.98
CA GLY A 255 5.75 5.38 -4.45
C GLY A 255 7.05 5.51 -5.26
N LEU A 256 7.03 6.23 -6.39
CA LEU A 256 8.13 6.32 -7.34
C LEU A 256 8.48 7.78 -7.62
N SER A 257 9.76 8.09 -7.85
CA SER A 257 10.06 9.38 -8.49
C SER A 257 9.47 9.39 -9.90
N PRO A 258 9.12 10.56 -10.46
CA PRO A 258 8.53 10.64 -11.80
C PRO A 258 9.35 9.91 -12.87
N HIS A 259 10.69 10.04 -12.86
CA HIS A 259 11.57 9.28 -13.77
C HIS A 259 11.53 7.76 -13.53
N ALA A 260 11.45 7.32 -12.28
CA ALA A 260 11.36 5.89 -11.98
C ALA A 260 10.00 5.32 -12.41
N TRP A 261 8.93 6.10 -12.26
CA TRP A 261 7.59 5.77 -12.75
C TRP A 261 7.57 5.66 -14.27
N LEU A 262 8.15 6.65 -14.99
CA LEU A 262 8.23 6.63 -16.45
C LEU A 262 9.01 5.42 -16.98
N ARG A 263 10.18 5.12 -16.38
CA ARG A 263 10.96 3.93 -16.75
C ARG A 263 10.17 2.64 -16.55
N GLN A 264 9.44 2.54 -15.44
CA GLN A 264 8.59 1.39 -15.17
C GLN A 264 7.46 1.28 -16.22
N HIS A 265 6.79 2.40 -16.52
CA HIS A 265 5.74 2.45 -17.54
C HIS A 265 6.24 1.98 -18.91
N ARG A 266 7.41 2.46 -19.35
CA ARG A 266 8.05 2.02 -20.60
C ARG A 266 8.33 0.52 -20.62
N LEU A 267 8.78 -0.06 -19.51
CA LEU A 267 9.01 -1.51 -19.42
C LEU A 267 7.70 -2.32 -19.42
N GLU A 268 6.62 -1.79 -18.82
CA GLU A 268 5.30 -2.39 -18.90
C GLU A 268 4.74 -2.35 -20.33
N GLN A 269 4.93 -1.24 -21.05
CA GLN A 269 4.61 -1.16 -22.48
C GLN A 269 5.44 -2.17 -23.29
N ALA A 270 6.72 -2.32 -22.98
CA ALA A 270 7.58 -3.32 -23.61
C ALA A 270 7.00 -4.73 -23.47
N MET A 271 6.55 -5.11 -22.26
CA MET A 271 5.92 -6.41 -22.03
C MET A 271 4.69 -6.60 -22.94
N ASN A 272 3.83 -5.59 -23.07
CA ASN A 272 2.68 -5.67 -23.98
C ASN A 272 3.13 -5.82 -25.44
N MET A 273 4.07 -5.00 -25.92
CA MET A 273 4.59 -5.09 -27.28
C MET A 273 5.22 -6.47 -27.56
N LEU A 274 5.99 -7.01 -26.61
CA LEU A 274 6.65 -8.31 -26.75
C LEU A 274 5.66 -9.46 -26.81
N ARG A 275 4.52 -9.36 -26.10
CA ARG A 275 3.44 -10.34 -26.10
C ARG A 275 2.60 -10.23 -27.38
N ASP A 276 2.17 -9.02 -27.71
CA ASP A 276 1.10 -8.76 -28.67
C ASP A 276 1.61 -8.57 -30.11
N THR A 277 2.93 -8.37 -30.32
CA THR A 277 3.51 -8.09 -31.65
C THR A 277 4.79 -8.88 -31.94
N ASP A 278 5.08 -9.12 -33.21
CA ASP A 278 6.33 -9.74 -33.68
C ASP A 278 7.51 -8.75 -33.82
N ALA A 279 7.37 -7.54 -33.28
CA ALA A 279 8.42 -6.52 -33.34
C ALA A 279 9.76 -7.06 -32.81
N SER A 280 10.87 -6.72 -33.44
CA SER A 280 12.18 -7.14 -32.95
C SER A 280 12.47 -6.49 -31.58
N ILE A 281 13.29 -7.13 -30.74
CA ILE A 281 13.69 -6.55 -29.45
C ILE A 281 14.37 -5.18 -29.65
N ALA A 282 15.09 -5.00 -30.76
CA ALA A 282 15.71 -3.74 -31.15
C ALA A 282 14.66 -2.65 -31.46
N LEU A 283 13.59 -2.99 -32.20
CA LEU A 283 12.49 -2.05 -32.48
C LEU A 283 11.75 -1.68 -31.20
N VAL A 284 11.44 -2.65 -30.34
CA VAL A 284 10.79 -2.37 -29.04
C VAL A 284 11.66 -1.45 -28.17
N ALA A 285 12.98 -1.66 -28.15
CA ALA A 285 13.90 -0.78 -27.42
C ALA A 285 13.90 0.65 -27.98
N ALA A 286 13.92 0.80 -29.31
CA ALA A 286 13.92 2.10 -29.98
C ALA A 286 12.59 2.85 -29.74
N GLU A 287 11.45 2.17 -29.87
CA GLU A 287 10.11 2.76 -29.65
C GLU A 287 9.95 3.32 -28.23
N LEU A 288 10.60 2.68 -27.25
CA LEU A 288 10.53 3.08 -25.84
C LEU A 288 11.63 4.08 -25.44
N GLY A 289 12.37 4.62 -26.43
CA GLY A 289 13.41 5.64 -26.22
C GLY A 289 14.66 5.12 -25.51
N TYR A 290 14.99 3.82 -25.63
CA TYR A 290 16.26 3.30 -25.14
C TYR A 290 17.37 3.51 -26.16
N ALA A 291 18.51 4.05 -25.70
CA ALA A 291 19.67 4.33 -26.54
C ALA A 291 20.29 3.07 -27.19
N SER A 292 20.05 1.88 -26.64
CA SER A 292 20.46 0.62 -27.25
C SER A 292 19.63 -0.56 -26.77
N GLN A 293 19.59 -1.63 -27.58
CA GLN A 293 19.00 -2.91 -27.22
C GLN A 293 19.63 -3.49 -25.94
N THR A 294 20.95 -3.33 -25.75
CA THR A 294 21.66 -3.81 -24.56
C THR A 294 21.20 -3.09 -23.29
N ALA A 295 21.05 -1.76 -23.35
CA ALA A 295 20.55 -0.98 -22.23
C ALA A 295 19.11 -1.35 -21.88
N PHE A 296 18.27 -1.55 -22.90
CA PHE A 296 16.90 -2.05 -22.72
C PHE A 296 16.89 -3.43 -22.08
N ALA A 297 17.64 -4.41 -22.61
CA ALA A 297 17.66 -5.76 -22.08
C ALA A 297 18.13 -5.83 -20.62
N ALA A 298 19.13 -5.03 -20.24
CA ALA A 298 19.58 -4.92 -18.86
C ALA A 298 18.49 -4.32 -17.94
N ALA A 299 17.83 -3.26 -18.38
CA ALA A 299 16.73 -2.63 -17.63
C ALA A 299 15.52 -3.58 -17.49
N PHE A 300 15.16 -4.26 -18.57
CA PHE A 300 14.07 -5.23 -18.62
C PHE A 300 14.35 -6.42 -17.70
N ARG A 301 15.56 -6.98 -17.73
CA ARG A 301 15.97 -8.07 -16.82
C ARG A 301 15.98 -7.63 -15.37
N ARG A 302 16.42 -6.41 -15.08
CA ARG A 302 16.37 -5.87 -13.70
C ARG A 302 14.93 -5.73 -13.20
N PHE A 303 13.99 -5.46 -14.10
CA PHE A 303 12.59 -5.24 -13.78
C PHE A 303 11.78 -6.54 -13.69
N THR A 304 11.99 -7.47 -14.63
CA THR A 304 11.20 -8.71 -14.77
C THR A 304 11.90 -9.95 -14.22
N GLY A 305 13.23 -9.91 -14.04
CA GLY A 305 14.05 -11.06 -13.65
C GLY A 305 14.66 -11.85 -14.82
N GLU A 306 14.18 -11.66 -16.05
CA GLU A 306 14.58 -12.45 -17.22
C GLU A 306 14.84 -11.56 -18.45
N THR A 307 15.44 -12.09 -19.52
CA THR A 307 15.70 -11.30 -20.72
C THR A 307 14.41 -11.06 -21.53
N PRO A 308 14.32 -9.98 -22.34
CA PRO A 308 13.16 -9.75 -23.20
C PRO A 308 12.80 -10.95 -24.10
N SER A 309 13.81 -11.65 -24.62
CA SER A 309 13.64 -12.83 -25.48
C SER A 309 13.08 -14.03 -24.71
N ASP A 310 13.59 -14.29 -23.52
CA ASP A 310 13.11 -15.38 -22.66
C ASP A 310 11.67 -15.10 -22.19
N TRP A 311 11.42 -13.85 -21.80
CA TRP A 311 10.09 -13.38 -21.42
C TRP A 311 9.07 -13.62 -22.55
N ARG A 312 9.39 -13.20 -23.79
CA ARG A 312 8.53 -13.41 -24.97
C ARG A 312 8.24 -14.89 -25.19
N ARG A 313 9.25 -15.77 -25.10
CA ARG A 313 9.10 -17.22 -25.28
C ARG A 313 8.21 -17.84 -24.22
N ARG A 314 8.19 -17.30 -23.01
CA ARG A 314 7.42 -17.83 -21.88
C ARG A 314 5.94 -17.41 -21.92
N VAL A 315 5.64 -16.22 -22.45
CA VAL A 315 4.28 -15.68 -22.47
C VAL A 315 3.51 -15.96 -23.76
N ARG A 316 4.17 -16.57 -24.75
CA ARG A 316 3.59 -17.04 -26.01
C ARG A 316 3.68 -18.55 -26.08
#